data_AF-A0A0D8Y743-F1
#
_entry.id   AF-A0A0D8Y743-F1
#
_cell.length_a   1.000
_cell.length_b   1.000
_cell.length_c   1.000
_cell.angle_alpha   90.00
_cell.angle_beta   90.00
_cell.angle_gamma   90.00
#
_symmetry.space_group_name_H-M   'P 1'
#
loop_
_entity.id
_entity.type
_entity.pdbx_description
1 polymer ?
#
loop_
_entity_poly.entity_id
_entity_poly.type
_entity_poly.pdbx_seq_one_letter_code
_entity_poly.pdbx_strand_id
1 'polypeptide(L)'
;MPETLVKKEAIRKKILGQKPAKNARLFFSVERFDYTKGIKEKLLAYSRYFKKYPDRIGKDVLYQVAVTNRRTVDTYRVYQDECMEIVKKIVEEFRDPSRPEWKPLVFQTDGLPRPDLVAAYMAMDVGVVTPKKDGMNLTDYSCFDKQRGEDGIDMII
;
A
#
# COMPACT_ATOMS: atom_id res chain seq x y z
N MET A 1 -5.45 24.17 -2.62
CA MET A 1 -6.86 24.05 -2.19
C MET A 1 -6.89 23.62 -0.72
N PRO A 2 -7.39 24.45 0.21
CA PRO A 2 -7.44 24.13 1.64
C PRO A 2 -8.16 22.80 1.95
N GLU A 3 -9.18 22.46 1.18
CA GLU A 3 -9.97 21.22 1.33
C GLU A 3 -9.12 19.95 1.16
N THR A 4 -8.18 19.93 0.20
CA THR A 4 -7.32 18.78 -0.05
C THR A 4 -6.34 18.53 1.10
N LEU A 5 -5.87 19.59 1.78
CA LEU A 5 -5.01 19.48 2.95
C LEU A 5 -5.75 18.88 4.15
N VAL A 6 -7.01 19.28 4.37
CA VAL A 6 -7.86 18.67 5.41
C VAL A 6 -8.08 17.18 5.11
N LYS A 7 -8.35 16.83 3.84
CA LYS A 7 -8.51 15.43 3.42
C LYS A 7 -7.22 14.62 3.56
N LYS A 8 -6.05 15.19 3.27
CA LYS A 8 -4.74 14.56 3.48
C LYS A 8 -4.59 14.11 4.93
N GLU A 9 -4.80 15.02 5.88
CA GLU A 9 -4.67 14.72 7.31
C GLU A 9 -5.71 13.69 7.77
N ALA A 10 -6.93 13.77 7.23
CA ALA A 10 -7.98 12.78 7.50
C ALA A 10 -7.57 11.38 7.01
N ILE A 11 -6.99 11.25 5.82
CA ILE A 11 -6.49 9.97 5.30
C ILE A 11 -5.35 9.44 6.17
N ARG A 12 -4.36 10.27 6.53
CA ARG A 12 -3.26 9.82 7.41
C ARG A 12 -3.78 9.30 8.74
N LYS A 13 -4.70 10.01 9.40
CA LYS A 13 -5.30 9.58 10.67
C LYS A 13 -6.12 8.30 10.51
N LYS A 14 -6.85 8.16 9.40
CA LYS A 14 -7.64 6.95 9.10
C LYS A 14 -6.75 5.73 8.92
N ILE A 15 -5.62 5.88 8.23
CA ILE A 15 -4.77 4.74 7.86
C ILE A 15 -3.71 4.43 8.93
N LEU A 16 -3.01 5.42 9.48
CA LEU A 16 -1.95 5.23 10.47
C LEU A 16 -2.46 5.25 11.94
N GLY A 17 -3.74 5.59 12.12
CA GLY A 17 -4.39 5.79 13.42
C GLY A 17 -4.27 7.23 13.93
N GLN A 18 -5.05 7.55 14.97
CA GLN A 18 -5.13 8.90 15.55
C GLN A 18 -3.80 9.39 16.15
N LYS A 19 -3.00 8.46 16.67
CA LYS A 19 -1.67 8.72 17.24
C LYS A 19 -0.68 7.73 16.62
N PRO A 20 -0.18 8.01 15.40
CA PRO A 20 0.79 7.14 14.76
C PRO A 20 2.11 7.12 15.53
N ALA A 21 2.85 6.02 15.42
CA ALA A 21 4.18 5.93 16.00
C ALA A 21 5.11 6.99 15.40
N LYS A 22 6.15 7.39 16.14
CA LYS A 22 7.17 8.31 15.64
C LYS A 22 7.83 7.74 14.38
N ASN A 23 7.93 8.54 13.33
CA ASN A 23 8.49 8.16 12.02
C ASN A 23 7.71 7.03 11.31
N ALA A 24 6.43 6.86 11.61
CA ALA A 24 5.53 6.01 10.83
C ALA A 24 5.41 6.54 9.39
N ARG A 25 5.48 5.62 8.43
CA ARG A 25 5.40 5.90 7.00
C ARG A 25 4.12 5.31 6.41
N LEU A 26 3.45 6.11 5.59
CA LEU A 26 2.34 5.67 4.76
C LEU A 26 2.87 5.33 3.36
N PHE A 27 2.86 4.03 3.04
CA PHE A 27 3.03 3.55 1.69
C PHE A 27 1.68 3.61 0.98
N PHE A 28 1.63 4.13 -0.24
CA PHE A 28 0.40 4.21 -1.01
C PHE A 28 0.59 3.65 -2.41
N SER A 29 -0.42 2.90 -2.87
CA SER A 29 -0.44 2.35 -4.21
C SER A 29 -1.87 2.27 -4.73
N VAL A 30 -2.06 2.59 -6.02
CA VAL A 30 -3.35 2.49 -6.68
C VAL A 30 -3.21 1.92 -8.09
N GLU A 31 -3.96 0.88 -8.40
CA GLU A 31 -3.98 0.25 -9.72
C GLU A 31 -5.26 -0.55 -9.94
N ARG A 32 -5.46 -1.07 -11.16
CA ARG A 32 -6.54 -2.01 -11.43
C ARG A 32 -6.23 -3.36 -10.80
N PHE A 33 -7.23 -4.05 -10.28
CA PHE A 33 -7.08 -5.38 -9.70
C PHE A 33 -6.96 -6.45 -10.80
N ASP A 34 -5.80 -6.45 -11.44
CA ASP A 34 -5.46 -7.20 -12.65
C ASP A 34 -4.09 -7.88 -12.46
N TYR A 35 -3.96 -9.11 -12.94
CA TYR A 35 -2.75 -9.92 -12.79
C TYR A 35 -1.50 -9.32 -13.47
N THR A 36 -1.68 -8.38 -14.41
CA THR A 36 -0.60 -7.63 -15.08
C THR A 36 -0.01 -6.51 -14.22
N LYS A 37 -0.62 -6.20 -13.07
CA LYS A 37 -0.18 -5.10 -12.21
C LYS A 37 0.69 -5.54 -11.03
N GLY A 38 0.97 -6.84 -10.90
CA GLY A 38 1.99 -7.30 -9.95
C GLY A 38 1.61 -7.10 -8.47
N ILE A 39 0.32 -6.90 -8.15
CA ILE A 39 -0.18 -6.75 -6.78
C ILE A 39 0.27 -7.92 -5.91
N LYS A 40 0.17 -9.16 -6.39
CA LYS A 40 0.58 -10.35 -5.65
C LYS A 40 2.04 -10.27 -5.24
N GLU A 41 2.92 -9.96 -6.19
CA GLU A 41 4.36 -9.83 -5.97
C GLU A 41 4.68 -8.71 -4.98
N LYS A 42 3.97 -7.58 -5.08
CA LYS A 42 4.07 -6.45 -4.13
C LYS A 42 3.67 -6.85 -2.72
N LEU A 43 2.56 -7.56 -2.55
CA LEU A 43 2.11 -8.04 -1.24
C LEU A 43 3.14 -8.99 -0.62
N LEU A 44 3.68 -9.92 -1.41
CA LEU A 44 4.75 -10.82 -0.96
C LEU A 44 6.02 -10.05 -0.57
N ALA A 45 6.39 -9.02 -1.34
CA ALA A 45 7.50 -8.14 -1.01
C ALA A 45 7.26 -7.36 0.28
N TYR A 46 6.03 -6.90 0.51
CA TYR A 46 5.66 -6.20 1.73
C TYR A 46 5.69 -7.11 2.97
N SER A 47 5.33 -8.40 2.83
CA SER A 47 5.57 -9.40 3.88
C SER A 47 7.06 -9.56 4.18
N ARG A 48 7.92 -9.64 3.14
CA ARG A 48 9.38 -9.71 3.33
C ARG A 48 9.95 -8.44 3.97
N TYR A 49 9.39 -7.27 3.68
CA TYR A 49 9.79 -6.00 4.27
C TYR A 49 9.69 -6.04 5.80
N PHE A 50 8.58 -6.50 6.37
CA PHE A 50 8.45 -6.63 7.83
C PHE A 50 9.33 -7.73 8.43
N LYS A 51 9.59 -8.82 7.69
CA LYS A 51 10.55 -9.85 8.13
C LYS A 51 11.98 -9.31 8.19
N LYS A 52 12.35 -8.45 7.24
CA LYS A 52 13.67 -7.81 7.18
C LYS A 52 13.81 -6.67 8.20
N TYR A 53 12.74 -5.92 8.43
CA TYR A 53 12.71 -4.74 9.31
C TYR A 53 11.58 -4.87 10.36
N PRO A 54 11.75 -5.77 11.36
CA PRO A 54 10.71 -6.02 12.36
C PRO A 54 10.41 -4.80 13.24
N ASP A 55 11.34 -3.84 13.35
CA ASP A 55 11.15 -2.58 14.08
C ASP A 55 10.12 -1.64 13.42
N ARG A 56 9.69 -1.95 12.19
CA ARG A 56 8.66 -1.20 11.45
C ARG A 56 7.24 -1.71 11.73
N ILE A 57 7.10 -2.89 12.31
CA ILE A 57 5.82 -3.43 12.80
C ILE A 57 5.28 -2.48 13.87
N GLY A 58 3.98 -2.20 13.83
CA GLY A 58 3.35 -1.20 14.69
C GLY A 58 3.61 0.24 14.24
N LYS A 59 4.25 0.48 13.08
CA LYS A 59 4.54 1.84 12.57
C LYS A 59 4.01 2.04 11.17
N ASP A 60 4.54 1.28 10.22
CA ASP A 60 4.32 1.52 8.80
C ASP A 60 3.07 0.83 8.31
N VAL A 61 2.42 1.44 7.32
CA VAL A 61 1.19 0.90 6.72
C VAL A 61 1.25 1.02 5.22
N LEU A 62 0.92 -0.07 4.53
CA LEU A 62 0.61 -0.05 3.10
C LEU A 62 -0.88 0.18 2.91
N TYR A 63 -1.22 1.25 2.20
CA TYR A 63 -2.55 1.51 1.69
C TYR A 63 -2.61 1.16 0.20
N GLN A 64 -3.17 -0.01 -0.11
CA GLN A 64 -3.33 -0.50 -1.47
C GLN A 64 -4.78 -0.34 -1.92
N VAL A 65 -4.97 0.41 -3.00
CA VAL A 65 -6.25 0.52 -3.70
C VAL A 65 -6.17 -0.31 -4.98
N ALA A 66 -6.99 -1.35 -5.10
CA ALA A 66 -7.02 -2.27 -6.22
C ALA A 66 -8.41 -2.27 -6.87
N VAL A 67 -8.62 -1.43 -7.88
CA VAL A 67 -9.95 -1.20 -8.46
C VAL A 67 -10.41 -2.43 -9.24
N THR A 68 -11.51 -3.05 -8.78
CA THR A 68 -12.09 -4.22 -9.47
C THR A 68 -12.76 -3.82 -10.78
N ASN A 69 -12.63 -4.65 -11.82
CA ASN A 69 -13.38 -4.49 -13.05
C ASN A 69 -14.58 -5.45 -13.03
N ARG A 70 -15.80 -4.93 -13.02
CA ARG A 70 -17.05 -5.69 -12.88
C ARG A 70 -17.35 -6.65 -14.06
N ARG A 71 -16.58 -6.62 -15.14
CA ARG A 71 -16.79 -7.43 -16.36
C ARG A 71 -15.89 -8.67 -16.47
N THR A 72 -15.27 -9.11 -15.38
CA THR A 72 -14.11 -10.02 -15.45
C THR A 72 -14.45 -11.51 -15.46
N VAL A 73 -13.71 -12.23 -16.33
CA VAL A 73 -13.64 -13.69 -16.56
C VAL A 73 -13.04 -14.40 -15.33
N ASP A 74 -13.35 -15.68 -15.11
CA ASP A 74 -12.97 -16.45 -13.91
C ASP A 74 -11.48 -16.39 -13.52
N THR A 75 -10.55 -16.23 -14.47
CA THR A 75 -9.11 -16.11 -14.21
C THR A 75 -8.73 -14.90 -13.36
N TYR A 76 -9.49 -13.81 -13.44
CA TYR A 76 -9.30 -12.64 -12.59
C TYR A 76 -9.73 -12.90 -11.15
N ARG A 77 -10.79 -13.69 -10.94
CA ARG A 77 -11.30 -14.02 -9.61
C ARG A 77 -10.27 -14.84 -8.83
N VAL A 78 -9.70 -15.87 -9.46
CA VAL A 78 -8.64 -16.69 -8.83
C VAL A 78 -7.47 -15.81 -8.37
N TYR A 79 -6.98 -14.92 -9.23
CA TYR A 79 -5.90 -14.00 -8.86
C TYR A 79 -6.28 -13.04 -7.72
N GLN A 80 -7.52 -12.54 -7.74
CA GLN A 80 -8.05 -11.66 -6.69
C GLN A 80 -8.13 -12.40 -5.36
N ASP A 81 -8.65 -13.63 -5.35
CA ASP A 81 -8.76 -14.49 -4.17
C ASP A 81 -7.39 -14.78 -3.58
N GLU A 82 -6.42 -15.18 -4.40
CA GLU A 82 -5.03 -15.38 -3.97
C GLU A 82 -4.43 -14.12 -3.33
N CYS A 83 -4.66 -12.95 -3.92
CA CYS A 83 -4.18 -11.69 -3.35
C CYS A 83 -4.84 -11.42 -2.00
N MET A 84 -6.16 -11.60 -1.89
CA MET A 84 -6.91 -11.40 -0.65
C MET A 84 -6.48 -12.38 0.46
N GLU A 85 -6.11 -13.61 0.12
CA GLU A 85 -5.51 -14.55 1.08
C GLU A 85 -4.16 -14.04 1.59
N ILE A 86 -3.30 -13.50 0.72
CA ILE A 86 -2.03 -12.90 1.15
C ILE A 86 -2.28 -11.67 2.03
N VAL A 87 -3.26 -10.83 1.70
CA VAL A 87 -3.65 -9.69 2.55
C VAL A 87 -4.02 -10.16 3.95
N LYS A 88 -4.88 -11.19 4.07
CA LYS A 88 -5.28 -11.76 5.37
C LYS A 88 -4.06 -12.26 6.14
N LYS A 89 -3.19 -13.04 5.49
CA LYS A 89 -1.95 -13.56 6.09
C LYS A 89 -1.06 -12.43 6.63
N ILE A 90 -0.85 -11.36 5.87
CA ILE A 90 -0.03 -10.20 6.32
C ILE A 90 -0.65 -9.55 7.57
N VAL A 91 -1.96 -9.31 7.56
CA VAL A 91 -2.66 -8.65 8.69
C VAL A 91 -2.70 -9.55 9.93
N GLU A 92 -2.69 -10.86 9.76
CA GLU A 92 -2.64 -11.84 10.87
C GLU A 92 -1.22 -12.02 11.40
N GLU A 93 -0.22 -12.13 10.52
CA GLU A 93 1.18 -12.38 10.86
C GLU A 93 1.83 -11.17 11.54
N PHE A 94 1.57 -9.96 11.06
CA PHE A 94 2.22 -8.73 11.56
C PHE A 94 1.25 -7.91 12.40
N ARG A 95 0.88 -8.40 13.57
CA ARG A 95 0.13 -7.65 14.58
C ARG A 95 1.06 -7.06 15.63
N ASP A 96 0.69 -5.89 16.14
CA ASP A 96 1.35 -5.28 17.30
C ASP A 96 0.39 -5.34 18.51
N PRO A 97 0.67 -6.17 19.52
CA PRO A 97 -0.17 -6.26 20.72
C PRO A 97 -0.36 -4.93 21.47
N SER A 98 0.61 -4.02 21.35
CA SER A 98 0.53 -2.68 21.98
C SER A 98 -0.33 -1.70 21.18
N ARG A 99 -0.65 -2.01 19.92
CA ARG A 99 -1.45 -1.19 19.01
C ARG A 99 -2.50 -2.06 18.29
N PRO A 100 -3.53 -2.54 18.99
CA PRO A 100 -4.52 -3.49 18.42
C PRO A 100 -5.30 -2.91 17.23
N GLU A 101 -5.46 -1.59 17.16
CA GLU A 101 -6.12 -0.90 16.05
C GLU A 101 -5.21 -0.69 14.83
N TRP A 102 -3.89 -0.88 14.96
CA TRP A 102 -2.97 -0.75 13.85
C TRP A 102 -3.05 -1.99 12.95
N LYS A 103 -3.09 -1.75 11.63
CA LYS A 103 -3.04 -2.80 10.62
C LYS A 103 -1.86 -2.53 9.70
N PRO A 104 -1.03 -3.54 9.41
CA PRO A 104 0.11 -3.37 8.49
C PRO A 104 -0.34 -3.02 7.08
N LEU A 105 -1.54 -3.44 6.69
CA LEU A 105 -2.05 -3.33 5.33
C LEU A 105 -3.53 -2.96 5.36
N VAL A 106 -3.88 -1.89 4.64
CA VAL A 106 -5.25 -1.52 4.30
C VAL A 106 -5.44 -1.76 2.81
N PHE A 107 -6.31 -2.70 2.45
CA PHE A 107 -6.58 -3.08 1.07
C PHE A 107 -8.02 -2.73 0.69
N GLN A 108 -8.21 -1.91 -0.34
CA GLN A 108 -9.53 -1.41 -0.76
C GLN A 108 -9.80 -1.71 -2.25
N THR A 109 -10.99 -2.21 -2.56
CA THR A 109 -11.37 -2.63 -3.92
C THR A 109 -12.29 -1.68 -4.68
N ASP A 110 -12.96 -0.76 -3.96
CA ASP A 110 -14.01 0.11 -4.52
C ASP A 110 -13.46 1.36 -5.21
N GLY A 111 -12.14 1.48 -5.33
CA GLY A 111 -11.48 2.70 -5.81
C GLY A 111 -11.67 3.89 -4.87
N LEU A 112 -11.19 5.06 -5.30
CA LEU A 112 -11.33 6.30 -4.57
C LEU A 112 -11.90 7.40 -5.47
N PRO A 113 -12.80 8.26 -4.95
CA PRO A 113 -13.16 9.50 -5.62
C PRO A 113 -11.89 10.33 -5.90
N ARG A 114 -11.89 11.08 -7.00
CA ARG A 114 -10.73 11.89 -7.42
C ARG A 114 -10.16 12.78 -6.31
N PRO A 115 -10.96 13.49 -5.49
CA PRO A 115 -10.42 14.30 -4.40
C PRO A 115 -9.67 13.49 -3.35
N ASP A 116 -10.17 12.29 -3.04
CA ASP A 116 -9.60 11.41 -2.02
C ASP A 116 -8.35 10.70 -2.56
N LEU A 117 -8.33 10.40 -3.86
CA LEU A 117 -7.13 9.90 -4.53
C LEU A 117 -5.99 10.92 -4.48
N VAL A 118 -6.25 12.18 -4.85
CA VAL A 118 -5.25 13.26 -4.76
C VAL A 118 -4.80 13.44 -3.31
N ALA A 119 -5.72 13.44 -2.36
CA ALA A 119 -5.39 13.54 -0.95
C ALA A 119 -4.54 12.35 -0.45
N ALA A 120 -4.79 11.13 -0.95
CA ALA A 120 -3.98 9.96 -0.62
C ALA A 120 -2.55 10.07 -1.15
N TYR A 121 -2.38 10.56 -2.39
CA TYR A 121 -1.06 10.87 -2.95
C TYR A 121 -0.32 11.94 -2.15
N MET A 122 -1.03 12.99 -1.70
CA MET A 122 -0.41 14.03 -0.86
C MET A 122 -0.11 13.55 0.57
N ALA A 123 -0.79 12.50 1.03
CA ALA A 123 -0.65 11.91 2.35
C ALA A 123 0.50 10.90 2.44
N MET A 124 0.90 10.30 1.32
CA MET A 124 1.89 9.23 1.31
C MET A 124 3.30 9.74 1.59
N ASP A 125 4.08 8.92 2.29
CA ASP A 125 5.53 9.09 2.42
C ASP A 125 6.27 8.28 1.36
N VAL A 126 5.63 7.20 0.87
CA VAL A 126 6.17 6.33 -0.17
C VAL A 126 5.09 5.97 -1.20
N GLY A 127 5.34 6.28 -2.47
CA GLY A 127 4.55 5.74 -3.59
C GLY A 127 5.11 4.39 -4.02
N VAL A 128 4.24 3.38 -4.17
CA VAL A 128 4.65 2.05 -4.64
C VAL A 128 3.96 1.74 -5.96
N VAL A 129 4.75 1.49 -7.00
CA VAL A 129 4.29 1.14 -8.35
C VAL A 129 5.00 -0.17 -8.72
N THR A 130 4.27 -1.16 -9.27
CA THR A 130 4.88 -2.45 -9.64
C THR A 130 4.41 -2.90 -11.03
N PRO A 131 4.97 -2.40 -12.13
CA PRO A 131 4.55 -2.86 -13.44
C PRO A 131 5.11 -4.26 -13.72
N LYS A 132 4.24 -5.28 -13.86
CA LYS A 132 4.66 -6.65 -14.26
C LYS A 132 4.95 -6.78 -15.76
N LYS A 133 4.54 -5.80 -16.57
CA LYS A 133 4.56 -5.85 -18.05
C LYS A 133 5.00 -4.55 -18.75
N ASP A 134 5.50 -3.56 -18.02
CA ASP A 134 6.41 -2.61 -18.66
C ASP A 134 7.78 -3.29 -18.65
N GLY A 135 8.56 -3.18 -19.73
CA GLY A 135 9.84 -3.89 -19.93
C GLY A 135 10.96 -3.59 -18.92
N MET A 136 10.62 -3.14 -17.71
CA MET A 136 11.49 -2.98 -16.55
C MET A 136 11.21 -4.13 -15.58
N ASN A 137 11.87 -5.25 -15.82
CA ASN A 137 11.86 -6.39 -14.92
C ASN A 137 12.69 -6.06 -13.67
N LEU A 138 12.12 -5.35 -12.69
CA LEU A 138 12.78 -5.10 -11.41
C LEU A 138 12.23 -6.07 -10.36
N THR A 139 12.53 -7.35 -10.56
CA THR A 139 12.26 -8.41 -9.58
C THR A 139 13.36 -8.44 -8.50
N ASP A 140 13.83 -7.27 -8.05
CA ASP A 140 14.76 -7.15 -6.94
C ASP A 140 14.37 -5.97 -6.04
N TYR A 141 13.60 -6.28 -4.99
CA TYR A 141 13.22 -5.34 -3.92
C TYR A 141 14.39 -5.02 -2.97
N SER A 142 15.64 -5.22 -3.40
CA SER A 142 16.80 -4.58 -2.77
C SER A 142 16.69 -3.05 -2.83
N CYS A 143 15.86 -2.51 -3.74
CA CYS A 143 15.57 -1.09 -3.98
C CYS A 143 14.57 -0.42 -3.01
N PHE A 144 14.23 -1.00 -1.85
CA PHE A 144 13.73 -0.17 -0.73
C PHE A 144 14.80 0.86 -0.25
N ASP A 145 15.96 0.94 -0.92
CA ASP A 145 16.86 2.09 -0.90
C ASP A 145 16.32 3.27 -1.71
N LYS A 146 15.50 4.05 -1.00
CA LYS A 146 15.47 5.52 -0.99
C LYS A 146 15.99 6.24 -2.24
N GLN A 147 15.08 6.55 -3.18
CA GLN A 147 15.21 7.75 -4.00
C GLN A 147 14.38 8.86 -3.34
N ARG A 148 15.05 9.81 -2.68
CA ARG A 148 14.39 11.01 -2.14
C ARG A 148 13.83 11.82 -3.30
N GLY A 149 12.50 11.88 -3.43
CA GLY A 149 11.85 12.93 -4.21
C GLY A 149 12.03 14.29 -3.52
N GLU A 150 12.04 15.36 -4.31
CA GLU A 150 12.24 16.75 -3.84
C GLU A 150 11.20 17.18 -2.80
N ASP A 151 10.02 16.54 -2.78
CA ASP A 151 8.92 16.79 -1.84
C ASP A 151 8.92 15.88 -0.59
N GLY A 152 9.96 15.07 -0.40
CA GLY A 152 10.04 14.11 0.71
C GLY A 152 9.21 12.83 0.53
N ILE A 153 8.67 12.62 -0.68
CA ILE A 153 7.97 11.39 -1.09
C ILE A 153 8.98 10.49 -1.80
N ASP A 154 9.18 9.27 -1.28
CA ASP A 154 10.00 8.27 -1.98
C ASP A 154 9.11 7.50 -2.97
N MET A 155 9.59 7.22 -4.18
CA MET A 155 8.88 6.35 -5.13
C MET A 155 9.66 5.06 -5.31
N ILE A 156 8.97 3.93 -5.17
CA ILE A 156 9.49 2.60 -5.46
C ILE A 156 8.78 2.12 -6.71
N ILE A 157 9.54 1.93 -7.79
CA ILE A 157 9.11 1.36 -9.08
C ILE A 157 9.68 -0.04 -9.19
#